data_AF-A0A5Y8XW10-F1
#
_entry.id   AF-A0A5Y8XW10-F1
#
_cell.length_a   1.000
_cell.length_b   1.000
_cell.length_c   1.000
_cell.angle_alpha   90.00
_cell.angle_beta   90.00
_cell.angle_gamma   90.00
#
_symmetry.space_group_name_H-M   'P 1'
#
loop_
_entity.id
_entity.type
_entity.pdbx_description
1 polymer ?
#
loop_
_entity_poly.entity_id
_entity_poly.type
_entity_poly.pdbx_seq_one_letter_code
_entity_poly.pdbx_strand_id
1 'polypeptide(L)'
;MSKKFAHTQEELEKLSLKELENLAASMREKIIQVVSKNGGHLSSNLGAVELSIAMHLVFDAKKDPFIFDVSHQSYTHKLLSGKEEIFDTLRQINGLSGYTKPSEGDYFVAGHSSTSISLAVGACKAIALKGEKRIPVALIGDGALSAGMAYEALNELGDSKFPCVILLNDNEMSISKPIGAISKYLSQAMATQFYQSFKKRIAKMLDILPDSATYMAKRFEESFKLITPGLLFEELGLEYIGPIDGHNLGEIISALKQAKAMQKPCVIHAQTIKGKGYALAEGKHAKWHGVGAFDIDSGESVKKSDTKKSATEIFSKNLLDLASKYENIVGVTAAMP
;
A
#
# COMPACT_ATOMS: atom_id res chain seq x y z
N MET A 1 3.48 -12.05 30.22
CA MET A 1 3.18 -12.86 29.03
C MET A 1 2.95 -11.90 27.87
N SER A 2 3.83 -11.88 26.87
CA SER A 2 3.61 -11.08 25.66
C SER A 2 2.28 -11.52 25.05
N LYS A 3 1.37 -10.59 24.74
CA LYS A 3 0.16 -10.92 23.98
C LYS A 3 0.61 -11.37 22.59
N LYS A 4 0.52 -12.67 22.33
CA LYS A 4 0.79 -13.25 21.02
C LYS A 4 -0.22 -12.67 20.02
N PHE A 5 0.27 -12.17 18.88
CA PHE A 5 -0.62 -11.72 17.81
C PHE A 5 -1.36 -12.91 17.21
N ALA A 6 -2.51 -12.64 16.58
CA ALA A 6 -3.13 -13.62 15.68
C ALA A 6 -2.20 -13.84 14.47
N HIS A 7 -1.97 -15.10 14.10
CA HIS A 7 -1.06 -15.47 13.01
C HIS A 7 -1.71 -16.26 11.88
N THR A 8 -3.00 -16.56 12.02
CA THR A 8 -3.75 -17.29 11.00
C THR A 8 -5.03 -16.55 10.66
N GLN A 9 -5.54 -16.78 9.44
CA GLN A 9 -6.84 -16.25 9.02
C GLN A 9 -7.94 -16.66 10.01
N GLU A 10 -7.95 -17.93 10.44
CA GLU A 10 -8.94 -18.46 11.39
C GLU A 10 -8.90 -17.78 12.77
N GLU A 11 -7.72 -17.36 13.22
CA GLU A 11 -7.59 -16.58 14.46
C GLU A 11 -8.10 -15.15 14.27
N LEU A 12 -7.81 -14.52 13.13
CA LEU A 12 -8.30 -13.17 12.81
C LEU A 12 -9.82 -13.12 12.63
N GLU A 13 -10.43 -14.16 12.04
CA GLU A 13 -11.88 -14.26 11.84
C GLU A 13 -12.67 -14.34 13.16
N LYS A 14 -12.03 -14.77 14.25
CA LYS A 14 -12.63 -14.82 15.60
C LYS A 14 -12.63 -13.48 16.32
N LEU A 15 -11.86 -12.51 15.83
CA LEU A 15 -11.77 -11.19 16.44
C LEU A 15 -12.93 -10.31 15.96
N SER A 16 -13.56 -9.62 16.91
CA SER A 16 -14.46 -8.52 16.62
C SER A 16 -13.72 -7.36 15.93
N LEU A 17 -14.46 -6.47 15.26
CA LEU A 17 -13.87 -5.28 14.65
C LEU A 17 -13.06 -4.46 15.66
N LYS A 18 -13.53 -4.37 16.91
CA LYS A 18 -12.82 -3.65 17.97
C LYS A 18 -11.50 -4.33 18.37
N GLU A 19 -11.47 -5.65 18.39
CA GLU A 19 -10.24 -6.41 18.65
C GLU A 19 -9.24 -6.29 17.49
N LEU A 20 -9.71 -6.21 16.25
CA LEU A 20 -8.87 -5.94 15.08
C LEU A 20 -8.26 -4.53 15.13
N GLU A 21 -9.02 -3.52 15.56
CA GLU A 21 -8.49 -2.17 15.81
C GLU A 21 -7.40 -2.16 16.88
N ASN A 22 -7.62 -2.89 17.98
CA ASN A 22 -6.63 -3.03 19.05
C ASN A 22 -5.37 -3.77 18.55
N LEU A 23 -5.54 -4.80 17.72
CA LEU A 23 -4.44 -5.50 17.07
C LEU A 23 -3.61 -4.56 16.19
N ALA A 24 -4.26 -3.70 15.40
CA ALA A 24 -3.60 -2.69 14.58
C ALA A 24 -2.75 -1.73 15.44
N ALA A 25 -3.29 -1.27 16.58
CA ALA A 25 -2.54 -0.42 17.51
C ALA A 25 -1.30 -1.14 18.08
N SER A 26 -1.44 -2.37 18.55
CA SER A 26 -0.31 -3.15 19.09
C SER A 26 0.75 -3.48 18.03
N MET A 27 0.35 -3.70 16.78
CA MET A 27 1.29 -3.89 15.68
C MET A 27 2.09 -2.63 15.37
N ARG A 28 1.45 -1.45 15.39
CA ARG A 28 2.16 -0.17 15.25
C ARG A 28 3.19 0.02 16.35
N GLU A 29 2.83 -0.22 17.61
CA GLU A 29 3.77 -0.15 18.73
C GLU A 29 4.96 -1.07 18.53
N LYS A 30 4.74 -2.35 18.19
CA LYS A 30 5.83 -3.29 17.95
C LYS A 30 6.73 -2.85 16.79
N ILE A 31 6.15 -2.35 15.70
CA ILE A 31 6.91 -1.82 14.56
C ILE A 31 7.77 -0.62 15.00
N ILE A 32 7.20 0.36 15.71
CA ILE A 32 7.92 1.54 16.20
C ILE A 32 9.06 1.11 17.12
N GLN A 33 8.81 0.22 18.08
CA GLN A 33 9.79 -0.25 19.05
C GLN A 33 10.99 -0.97 18.42
N VAL A 34 10.77 -1.74 17.36
CA VAL A 34 11.86 -2.46 16.67
C VAL A 34 12.60 -1.55 15.72
N VAL A 35 11.88 -0.75 14.93
CA VAL A 35 12.49 0.15 13.95
C VAL A 35 13.26 1.28 14.63
N SER A 36 12.85 1.72 15.83
CA SER A 36 13.60 2.71 16.62
C SER A 36 14.98 2.22 17.08
N LYS A 37 15.16 0.90 17.21
CA LYS A 37 16.44 0.28 17.57
C LYS A 37 17.26 -0.09 16.33
N ASN A 38 16.61 -0.71 15.35
CA ASN A 38 17.29 -1.36 14.23
C ASN A 38 17.40 -0.46 12.99
N GLY A 39 16.59 0.61 12.92
CA GLY A 39 16.30 1.32 11.69
C GLY A 39 15.44 0.50 10.72
N GLY A 40 15.08 1.10 9.59
CA GLY A 40 14.26 0.48 8.54
C GLY A 40 13.17 1.41 8.03
N HIS A 41 12.25 0.86 7.24
CA HIS A 41 11.14 1.62 6.69
C HIS A 41 10.03 1.76 7.73
N LEU A 42 9.77 2.98 8.22
CA LEU A 42 8.80 3.20 9.29
C LEU A 42 7.44 3.62 8.73
N SER A 43 7.39 4.78 8.10
CA SER A 43 6.12 5.44 7.78
C SER A 43 5.26 4.69 6.77
N SER A 44 5.87 3.96 5.82
CA SER A 44 5.17 3.07 4.88
C SER A 44 4.49 1.90 5.60
N ASN A 45 5.18 1.29 6.57
CA ASN A 45 4.63 0.17 7.35
C ASN A 45 3.50 0.62 8.27
N LEU A 46 3.63 1.79 8.90
CA LEU A 46 2.59 2.34 9.78
C LEU A 46 1.28 2.69 9.04
N GLY A 47 1.40 3.17 7.79
CA GLY A 47 0.23 3.46 6.95
C GLY A 47 -0.49 2.20 6.44
N ALA A 48 0.21 1.09 6.28
CA ALA A 48 -0.31 -0.14 5.67
C ALA A 48 -0.81 -1.19 6.69
N VAL A 49 -0.94 -0.84 7.97
CA VAL A 49 -1.30 -1.81 9.03
C VAL A 49 -2.70 -2.38 8.81
N GLU A 50 -3.72 -1.54 8.66
CA GLU A 50 -5.10 -2.01 8.47
C GLU A 50 -5.25 -2.79 7.15
N LEU A 51 -4.62 -2.31 6.09
CA LEU A 51 -4.59 -2.99 4.79
C LEU A 51 -4.06 -4.42 4.92
N SER A 52 -2.93 -4.59 5.61
CA SER A 52 -2.31 -5.91 5.81
C SER A 52 -3.17 -6.82 6.69
N ILE A 53 -3.77 -6.30 7.77
CA ILE A 53 -4.68 -7.08 8.63
C ILE A 53 -5.89 -7.56 7.82
N ALA A 54 -6.52 -6.66 7.06
CA ALA A 54 -7.69 -7.00 6.26
C ALA A 54 -7.36 -8.01 5.15
N MET A 55 -6.19 -7.90 4.51
CA MET A 55 -5.70 -8.91 3.56
C MET A 55 -5.61 -10.30 4.21
N HIS A 56 -4.96 -10.41 5.36
CA HIS A 56 -4.82 -11.68 6.09
C HIS A 56 -6.14 -12.22 6.68
N LEU A 57 -7.12 -11.34 6.91
CA LEU A 57 -8.45 -11.74 7.37
C LEU A 57 -9.32 -12.29 6.23
N VAL A 58 -9.21 -11.73 5.02
CA VAL A 58 -10.07 -12.11 3.88
C VAL A 58 -9.44 -13.21 3.03
N PHE A 59 -8.11 -13.31 2.99
CA PHE A 59 -7.34 -14.26 2.18
C PHE A 59 -6.37 -15.08 3.03
N ASP A 60 -6.04 -16.29 2.56
CA ASP A 60 -5.15 -17.20 3.27
C ASP A 60 -3.72 -17.03 2.76
N ALA A 61 -2.85 -16.32 3.48
CA ALA A 61 -1.47 -16.06 3.04
C ALA A 61 -0.60 -17.33 2.84
N LYS A 62 -1.04 -18.50 3.33
CA LYS A 62 -0.36 -19.79 3.06
C LYS A 62 -0.77 -20.39 1.72
N LYS A 63 -1.94 -20.02 1.19
CA LYS A 63 -2.49 -20.51 -0.08
C LYS A 63 -2.45 -19.44 -1.16
N ASP A 64 -3.05 -18.30 -0.89
CA ASP A 64 -3.17 -17.18 -1.81
C ASP A 64 -1.84 -16.43 -1.93
N PRO A 65 -1.36 -16.11 -3.15
CA PRO A 65 -0.14 -15.33 -3.33
C PRO A 65 -0.29 -13.90 -2.80
N PHE A 66 0.39 -13.57 -1.70
CA PHE A 66 0.49 -12.20 -1.22
C PHE A 66 1.74 -11.54 -1.79
N ILE A 67 1.55 -10.41 -2.49
CA ILE A 67 2.61 -9.74 -3.24
C ILE A 67 2.69 -8.28 -2.78
N PHE A 68 3.77 -7.92 -2.10
CA PHE A 68 3.98 -6.55 -1.61
C PHE A 68 4.97 -5.83 -2.52
N ASP A 69 4.51 -4.80 -3.25
CA ASP A 69 5.39 -4.00 -4.13
C ASP A 69 6.47 -3.29 -3.30
N VAL A 70 7.73 -3.37 -3.74
CA VAL A 70 8.95 -2.98 -2.99
C VAL A 70 9.13 -3.71 -1.65
N SER A 71 8.06 -4.24 -1.04
CA SER A 71 8.00 -4.88 0.29
C SER A 71 8.35 -4.02 1.50
N HIS A 72 8.68 -2.75 1.31
CA HIS A 72 8.91 -1.80 2.41
C HIS A 72 7.64 -1.44 3.22
N GLN A 73 6.49 -2.06 2.92
CA GLN A 73 5.21 -1.94 3.63
C GLN A 73 4.67 -3.30 4.08
N SER A 74 5.55 -4.27 4.35
CA SER A 74 5.19 -5.67 4.65
C SER A 74 5.46 -6.10 6.11
N TYR A 75 5.79 -5.20 7.02
CA TYR A 75 6.15 -5.58 8.41
C TYR A 75 4.97 -6.19 9.17
N THR A 76 3.79 -5.61 9.01
CA THR A 76 2.55 -6.18 9.55
C THR A 76 2.29 -7.58 8.99
N HIS A 77 2.54 -7.80 7.69
CA HIS A 77 2.47 -9.13 7.10
C HIS A 77 3.48 -10.09 7.72
N LYS A 78 4.70 -9.66 8.02
CA LYS A 78 5.69 -10.51 8.70
C LYS A 78 5.24 -10.89 10.11
N LEU A 79 4.71 -9.94 10.89
CA LEU A 79 4.15 -10.21 12.21
C LEU A 79 2.97 -11.21 12.15
N LEU A 80 2.04 -11.00 11.21
CA LEU A 80 0.88 -11.87 11.00
C LEU A 80 1.24 -13.25 10.44
N SER A 81 2.38 -13.40 9.75
CA SER A 81 2.81 -14.68 9.18
C SER A 81 3.71 -15.50 10.12
N GLY A 82 3.54 -15.32 11.44
CA GLY A 82 4.20 -16.12 12.47
C GLY A 82 5.65 -15.74 12.76
N LYS A 83 6.12 -14.55 12.33
CA LYS A 83 7.51 -14.10 12.54
C LYS A 83 7.66 -13.16 13.74
N GLU A 84 6.66 -13.06 14.61
CA GLU A 84 6.67 -12.18 15.78
C GLU A 84 7.89 -12.40 16.69
N GLU A 85 8.20 -13.67 17.00
CA GLU A 85 9.30 -14.03 17.93
C GLU A 85 10.68 -13.60 17.43
N ILE A 86 10.89 -13.57 16.12
CA ILE A 86 12.15 -13.18 15.49
C ILE A 86 12.12 -11.74 14.98
N PHE A 87 11.02 -11.02 15.15
CA PHE A 87 10.83 -9.69 14.57
C PHE A 87 11.83 -8.67 15.12
N ASP A 88 12.30 -8.83 16.35
CA ASP A 88 13.33 -7.98 16.94
C ASP A 88 14.69 -8.04 16.21
N THR A 89 14.91 -9.06 15.36
CA THR A 89 16.12 -9.20 14.53
C THR A 89 16.03 -8.50 13.17
N LEU A 90 14.96 -7.74 12.93
CA LEU A 90 14.70 -7.04 11.67
C LEU A 90 15.92 -6.26 11.18
N ARG A 91 16.30 -6.51 9.92
CA ARG A 91 17.44 -5.91 9.20
C ARG A 91 18.81 -6.10 9.85
N GLN A 92 18.93 -7.03 10.80
CA GLN A 92 20.22 -7.43 11.36
C GLN A 92 20.87 -8.54 10.54
N ILE A 93 22.19 -8.68 10.64
CA ILE A 93 22.93 -9.79 10.01
C ILE A 93 22.36 -11.11 10.53
N ASN A 94 22.05 -12.04 9.62
CA ASN A 94 21.39 -13.32 9.90
C ASN A 94 20.01 -13.21 10.58
N GLY A 95 19.43 -12.00 10.61
CA GLY A 95 18.08 -11.74 11.11
C GLY A 95 17.03 -11.66 10.00
N LEU A 96 15.84 -11.21 10.40
CA LEU A 96 14.70 -11.08 9.50
C LEU A 96 14.93 -9.98 8.44
N SER A 97 14.63 -10.28 7.18
CA SER A 97 14.74 -9.31 6.08
C SER A 97 13.80 -8.11 6.29
N GLY A 98 14.24 -6.92 5.85
CA GLY A 98 13.39 -5.73 5.76
C GLY A 98 12.40 -5.74 4.58
N TYR A 99 12.38 -6.82 3.81
CA TYR A 99 11.56 -7.02 2.62
C TYR A 99 11.00 -8.46 2.60
N THR A 100 10.01 -8.76 1.77
CA THR A 100 9.54 -10.14 1.63
C THR A 100 10.63 -11.02 1.01
N LYS A 101 10.68 -12.28 1.45
CA LYS A 101 11.71 -13.23 1.02
C LYS A 101 11.17 -14.67 1.07
N PRO A 102 11.29 -15.48 0.00
CA PRO A 102 10.82 -16.86 -0.02
C PRO A 102 11.46 -17.78 1.00
N SER A 103 12.74 -17.56 1.34
CA SER A 103 13.37 -18.31 2.43
C SER A 103 12.75 -18.02 3.81
N GLU A 104 11.94 -16.97 3.93
CA GLU A 104 11.16 -16.62 5.13
C GLU A 104 9.68 -17.04 4.98
N GLY A 105 9.32 -17.78 3.93
CA GLY A 105 7.95 -18.25 3.69
C GLY A 105 7.05 -17.25 2.97
N ASP A 106 7.60 -16.17 2.42
CA ASP A 106 6.85 -15.21 1.60
C ASP A 106 6.79 -15.67 0.13
N TYR A 107 5.79 -15.25 -0.65
CA TYR A 107 5.59 -15.80 -2.00
C TYR A 107 6.67 -15.36 -3.02
N PHE A 108 7.17 -14.13 -2.91
CA PHE A 108 8.22 -13.58 -3.79
C PHE A 108 9.23 -12.71 -3.01
N VAL A 109 10.41 -12.52 -3.60
CA VAL A 109 11.33 -11.45 -3.22
C VAL A 109 10.87 -10.17 -3.89
N ALA A 110 10.67 -9.09 -3.14
CA ALA A 110 10.44 -7.77 -3.69
C ALA A 110 11.38 -6.74 -3.03
N GLY A 111 11.76 -5.73 -3.80
CA GLY A 111 12.71 -4.70 -3.41
C GLY A 111 12.77 -3.59 -4.45
N HIS A 112 12.82 -3.97 -5.73
CA HIS A 112 12.49 -3.05 -6.84
C HIS A 112 10.99 -2.73 -6.84
N SER A 113 10.65 -1.53 -7.30
CA SER A 113 9.27 -1.06 -7.39
C SER A 113 8.59 -1.49 -8.69
N SER A 114 7.27 -1.49 -8.67
CA SER A 114 6.37 -1.66 -9.81
C SER A 114 6.34 -3.07 -10.40
N THR A 115 6.85 -4.06 -9.67
CA THR A 115 6.93 -5.46 -10.11
C THR A 115 5.71 -6.28 -9.66
N SER A 116 4.95 -5.80 -8.66
CA SER A 116 3.91 -6.60 -7.99
C SER A 116 2.77 -7.05 -8.92
N ILE A 117 2.28 -6.19 -9.80
CA ILE A 117 1.18 -6.52 -10.72
C ILE A 117 1.65 -7.52 -11.77
N SER A 118 2.86 -7.35 -12.32
CA SER A 118 3.46 -8.32 -13.25
C SER A 118 3.64 -9.69 -12.61
N LEU A 119 4.12 -9.73 -11.35
CA LEU A 119 4.20 -10.96 -10.55
C LEU A 119 2.81 -11.58 -10.31
N ALA A 120 1.79 -10.75 -10.06
CA ALA A 120 0.41 -11.20 -9.89
C ALA A 120 -0.14 -11.84 -11.17
N VAL A 121 0.11 -11.24 -12.35
CA VAL A 121 -0.26 -11.81 -13.66
C VAL A 121 0.39 -13.18 -13.85
N GLY A 122 1.68 -13.32 -13.54
CA GLY A 122 2.38 -14.61 -13.58
C GLY A 122 1.74 -15.64 -12.64
N ALA A 123 1.39 -15.24 -11.42
CA ALA A 123 0.71 -16.10 -10.45
C ALA A 123 -0.69 -16.53 -10.93
N CYS A 124 -1.47 -15.61 -11.49
CA CYS A 124 -2.78 -15.88 -12.09
C CYS A 124 -2.69 -16.95 -13.18
N LYS A 125 -1.74 -16.80 -14.11
CA LYS A 125 -1.52 -17.79 -15.18
C LYS A 125 -1.11 -19.15 -14.63
N ALA A 126 -0.21 -19.18 -13.65
CA ALA A 126 0.21 -20.43 -13.01
C ALA A 126 -0.94 -21.14 -12.29
N ILE A 127 -1.81 -20.39 -11.60
CA ILE A 127 -3.02 -20.91 -10.94
C ILE A 127 -3.99 -21.49 -11.98
N ALA A 128 -4.23 -20.76 -13.07
CA ALA A 128 -5.11 -21.19 -14.16
C ALA A 128 -4.61 -22.48 -14.83
N LEU A 129 -3.31 -22.58 -15.12
CA LEU A 129 -2.68 -23.77 -15.69
C LEU A 129 -2.83 -25.01 -14.79
N LYS A 130 -2.91 -24.81 -13.48
CA LYS A 130 -3.10 -25.90 -12.50
C LYS A 130 -4.56 -26.21 -12.19
N GLY A 131 -5.52 -25.45 -12.73
CA GLY A 131 -6.94 -25.58 -12.39
C GLY A 131 -7.26 -25.27 -10.92
N GLU A 132 -6.42 -24.46 -10.26
CA GLU A 132 -6.58 -24.06 -8.87
C GLU A 132 -7.56 -22.88 -8.75
N LYS A 133 -8.10 -22.65 -7.53
CA LYS A 133 -9.02 -21.55 -7.21
C LYS A 133 -8.43 -20.59 -6.17
N ARG A 134 -7.17 -20.21 -6.37
CA ARG A 134 -6.45 -19.25 -5.51
C ARG A 134 -6.52 -17.85 -6.14
N ILE A 135 -6.45 -16.80 -5.32
CA ILE A 135 -6.53 -15.42 -5.82
C ILE A 135 -5.28 -14.66 -5.39
N PRO A 136 -4.40 -14.26 -6.33
CA PRO A 136 -3.29 -13.38 -6.01
C PRO A 136 -3.78 -12.03 -5.49
N VAL A 137 -3.15 -11.54 -4.43
CA VAL A 137 -3.43 -10.24 -3.81
C VAL A 137 -2.15 -9.41 -3.82
N ALA A 138 -2.15 -8.32 -4.59
CA ALA A 138 -1.03 -7.40 -4.70
C ALA A 138 -1.30 -6.10 -3.92
N LEU A 139 -0.40 -5.72 -3.01
CA LEU A 139 -0.41 -4.42 -2.34
C LEU A 139 0.64 -3.51 -3.00
N ILE A 140 0.18 -2.47 -3.70
CA ILE A 140 1.03 -1.54 -4.45
C ILE A 140 0.79 -0.10 -3.97
N GLY A 141 1.86 0.68 -3.86
CA GLY A 141 1.74 2.13 -3.55
C GLY A 141 1.45 2.97 -4.79
N ASP A 142 0.84 4.13 -4.63
CA ASP A 142 0.57 5.11 -5.69
C ASP A 142 1.84 5.51 -6.47
N GLY A 143 2.96 5.69 -5.78
CA GLY A 143 4.25 5.97 -6.42
C GLY A 143 4.73 4.88 -7.37
N ALA A 144 4.47 3.61 -7.03
CA ALA A 144 4.87 2.45 -7.84
C ALA A 144 4.03 2.31 -9.11
N LEU A 145 2.81 2.85 -9.15
CA LEU A 145 2.01 2.89 -10.38
C LEU A 145 2.58 3.85 -11.44
N SER A 146 3.57 4.69 -11.12
CA SER A 146 4.15 5.60 -12.11
C SER A 146 5.04 4.90 -13.16
N ALA A 147 5.46 3.66 -12.93
CA ALA A 147 6.37 2.96 -13.85
C ALA A 147 5.63 2.20 -14.95
N GLY A 148 6.23 2.16 -16.15
CA GLY A 148 5.67 1.48 -17.33
C GLY A 148 5.30 0.02 -17.11
N MET A 149 6.10 -0.73 -16.33
CA MET A 149 5.85 -2.16 -16.03
C MET A 149 4.50 -2.38 -15.34
N ALA A 150 4.06 -1.46 -14.49
CA ALA A 150 2.76 -1.56 -13.84
C ALA A 150 1.62 -1.45 -14.86
N TYR A 151 1.74 -0.55 -15.84
CA TYR A 151 0.74 -0.35 -16.90
C TYR A 151 0.66 -1.52 -17.87
N GLU A 152 1.82 -2.04 -18.29
CA GLU A 152 1.88 -3.23 -19.13
C GLU A 152 1.15 -4.41 -18.46
N ALA A 153 1.42 -4.63 -17.18
CA ALA A 153 0.79 -5.69 -16.42
C ALA A 153 -0.71 -5.44 -16.16
N LEU A 154 -1.13 -4.20 -15.89
CA LEU A 154 -2.55 -3.83 -15.77
C LEU A 154 -3.31 -4.10 -17.07
N ASN A 155 -2.73 -3.70 -18.21
CA ASN A 155 -3.32 -3.93 -19.52
C ASN A 155 -3.48 -5.43 -19.81
N GLU A 156 -2.45 -6.23 -19.55
CA GLU A 156 -2.52 -7.69 -19.73
C GLU A 156 -3.52 -8.36 -18.78
N LEU A 157 -3.55 -7.95 -17.51
CA LEU A 157 -4.51 -8.48 -16.54
C LEU A 157 -5.94 -8.14 -16.94
N GLY A 158 -6.13 -6.92 -17.44
CA GLY A 158 -7.38 -6.42 -17.97
C GLY A 158 -7.89 -7.18 -19.20
N ASP A 159 -7.01 -7.61 -20.10
CA ASP A 159 -7.38 -8.45 -21.24
C ASP A 159 -7.66 -9.91 -20.82
N SER A 160 -6.77 -10.49 -20.01
CA SER A 160 -6.86 -11.90 -19.60
C SER A 160 -7.98 -12.21 -18.59
N LYS A 161 -8.50 -11.19 -17.89
CA LYS A 161 -9.60 -11.29 -16.91
C LYS A 161 -9.38 -12.31 -15.79
N PHE A 162 -8.15 -12.70 -15.49
CA PHE A 162 -7.90 -13.63 -14.40
C PHE A 162 -8.30 -13.02 -13.03
N PRO A 163 -8.87 -13.81 -12.11
CA PRO A 163 -9.16 -13.35 -10.75
C PRO A 163 -7.88 -12.85 -10.07
N CYS A 164 -7.88 -11.58 -9.65
CA CYS A 164 -6.77 -10.94 -8.97
C CYS A 164 -7.28 -9.73 -8.19
N VAL A 165 -6.72 -9.48 -7.02
CA VAL A 165 -7.02 -8.27 -6.24
C VAL A 165 -5.78 -7.40 -6.15
N ILE A 166 -5.89 -6.16 -6.58
CA ILE A 166 -4.85 -5.14 -6.47
C ILE A 166 -5.33 -4.12 -5.44
N LEU A 167 -4.71 -4.12 -4.27
CA LEU A 167 -4.93 -3.10 -3.25
C LEU A 167 -3.95 -1.94 -3.51
N LEU A 168 -4.47 -0.84 -4.03
CA LEU A 168 -3.74 0.40 -4.23
C LEU A 168 -3.74 1.20 -2.93
N ASN A 169 -2.57 1.29 -2.30
CA ASN A 169 -2.30 2.13 -1.15
C ASN A 169 -1.91 3.54 -1.61
N ASP A 170 -2.89 4.45 -1.68
CA ASP A 170 -2.65 5.85 -2.03
C ASP A 170 -2.45 6.69 -0.77
N ASN A 171 -1.22 7.19 -0.58
CA ASN A 171 -0.88 8.15 0.47
C ASN A 171 -0.35 9.48 -0.10
N GLU A 172 -0.57 9.72 -1.40
CA GLU A 172 -0.06 10.85 -2.18
C GLU A 172 1.46 11.07 -2.08
N MET A 173 2.23 10.01 -1.80
CA MET A 173 3.65 10.11 -1.45
C MET A 173 4.45 8.89 -1.96
N SER A 174 5.47 9.15 -2.79
CA SER A 174 6.61 8.23 -2.97
C SER A 174 7.64 8.48 -1.84
N ILE A 175 8.94 8.46 -2.12
CA ILE A 175 9.95 9.07 -1.22
C ILE A 175 9.70 10.59 -1.12
N SER A 176 9.39 11.20 -2.26
CA SER A 176 8.92 12.59 -2.42
C SER A 176 7.51 12.61 -3.03
N LYS A 177 6.92 13.80 -3.21
CA LYS A 177 5.58 13.92 -3.83
C LYS A 177 5.59 13.26 -5.23
N PRO A 178 4.64 12.35 -5.55
CA PRO A 178 4.59 11.71 -6.85
C PRO A 178 4.47 12.74 -7.97
N ILE A 179 5.19 12.51 -9.05
CA ILE A 179 5.13 13.30 -10.28
C ILE A 179 4.45 12.47 -11.37
N GLY A 180 3.47 13.05 -12.06
CA GLY A 180 2.76 12.38 -13.15
C GLY A 180 1.30 12.79 -13.27
N ALA A 181 0.75 12.71 -14.49
CA ALA A 181 -0.65 13.03 -14.75
C ALA A 181 -1.60 12.09 -14.00
N ILE A 182 -1.24 10.81 -13.87
CA ILE A 182 -2.06 9.78 -13.22
C ILE A 182 -2.06 9.94 -11.70
N SER A 183 -0.91 10.22 -11.08
CA SER A 183 -0.88 10.57 -9.65
C SER A 183 -1.71 11.82 -9.38
N LYS A 184 -1.64 12.84 -10.24
CA LYS A 184 -2.53 14.02 -10.13
C LYS A 184 -4.00 13.66 -10.31
N TYR A 185 -4.34 12.75 -11.23
CA TYR A 185 -5.71 12.28 -11.46
C TYR A 185 -6.26 11.53 -10.23
N LEU A 186 -5.45 10.65 -9.62
CA LEU A 186 -5.77 9.97 -8.37
C LEU A 186 -5.95 10.98 -7.22
N SER A 187 -5.02 11.94 -7.06
CA SER A 187 -5.08 12.97 -6.01
C SER A 187 -6.16 14.05 -6.21
N GLN A 188 -6.57 14.36 -7.45
CA GLN A 188 -7.61 15.37 -7.72
C GLN A 188 -9.01 14.88 -7.37
N ALA A 189 -9.25 13.57 -7.39
CA ALA A 189 -10.49 12.99 -6.87
C ALA A 189 -10.65 13.16 -5.34
N MET A 190 -9.61 13.62 -4.65
CA MET A 190 -9.53 13.71 -3.19
C MET A 190 -10.05 15.01 -2.57
N ALA A 191 -10.72 15.90 -3.30
CA ALA A 191 -11.35 17.07 -2.69
C ALA A 191 -12.42 16.62 -1.67
N THR A 192 -11.99 16.37 -0.44
CA THR A 192 -12.68 15.59 0.60
C THR A 192 -13.99 16.26 1.02
N GLN A 193 -14.01 17.59 1.00
CA GLN A 193 -15.21 18.39 1.22
C GLN A 193 -16.19 18.31 0.05
N PHE A 194 -15.72 18.24 -1.20
CA PHE A 194 -16.60 18.11 -2.36
C PHE A 194 -17.19 16.69 -2.46
N TYR A 195 -16.37 15.65 -2.31
CA TYR A 195 -16.83 14.26 -2.35
C TYR A 195 -17.81 13.94 -1.21
N GLN A 196 -17.50 14.32 0.04
CA GLN A 196 -18.40 14.08 1.18
C GLN A 196 -19.70 14.91 1.09
N SER A 197 -19.62 16.17 0.64
CA SER A 197 -20.83 16.98 0.46
C SER A 197 -21.69 16.47 -0.71
N PHE A 198 -21.07 15.98 -1.78
CA PHE A 198 -21.76 15.41 -2.94
C PHE A 198 -22.41 14.06 -2.60
N LYS A 199 -21.70 13.16 -1.90
CA LYS A 199 -22.24 11.87 -1.42
C LYS A 199 -23.44 12.06 -0.49
N LYS A 200 -23.38 13.03 0.44
CA LYS A 200 -24.52 13.42 1.29
C LYS A 200 -25.69 13.99 0.49
N ARG A 201 -25.41 14.77 -0.55
CA ARG A 201 -26.45 15.35 -1.42
C ARG A 201 -27.18 14.28 -2.22
N ILE A 202 -26.49 13.20 -2.57
CA ILE A 202 -27.04 12.09 -3.35
C ILE A 202 -27.76 11.07 -2.50
N ALA A 203 -27.26 10.73 -1.31
CA ALA A 203 -28.02 9.90 -0.37
C ALA A 203 -29.41 10.52 -0.11
N LYS A 204 -29.46 11.84 0.12
CA LYS A 204 -30.71 12.59 0.23
C LYS A 204 -31.57 12.59 -1.04
N MET A 205 -30.98 12.51 -2.22
CA MET A 205 -31.72 12.51 -3.48
C MET A 205 -32.28 11.13 -3.82
N LEU A 206 -31.54 10.06 -3.47
CA LEU A 206 -31.96 8.67 -3.59
C LEU A 206 -33.08 8.33 -2.61
N ASP A 207 -33.07 8.90 -1.40
CA ASP A 207 -34.18 8.77 -0.42
C ASP A 207 -35.51 9.36 -0.92
N ILE A 208 -35.49 10.21 -1.96
CA ILE A 208 -36.68 10.90 -2.50
C ILE A 208 -37.16 10.22 -3.81
N LEU A 209 -36.37 9.29 -4.37
CA LEU A 209 -36.72 8.63 -5.63
C LEU A 209 -37.66 7.43 -5.39
N PRO A 210 -38.75 7.29 -6.16
CA PRO A 210 -39.61 6.12 -6.07
C PRO A 210 -38.90 4.87 -6.62
N ASP A 211 -39.28 3.68 -6.14
CA ASP A 211 -38.68 2.38 -6.47
C ASP A 211 -38.62 2.06 -7.98
N SER A 212 -39.40 2.77 -8.80
CA SER A 212 -39.41 2.67 -10.27
C SER A 212 -38.30 3.45 -10.99
N ALA A 213 -37.40 4.14 -10.28
CA ALA A 213 -36.37 5.02 -10.86
C ALA A 213 -35.05 4.31 -11.23
N THR A 214 -35.05 3.00 -11.45
CA THR A 214 -33.87 2.16 -11.71
C THR A 214 -33.01 2.67 -12.87
N TYR A 215 -33.65 3.23 -13.90
CA TYR A 215 -32.96 3.84 -15.06
C TYR A 215 -32.19 5.12 -14.69
N MET A 216 -32.77 5.97 -13.85
CA MET A 216 -32.07 7.19 -13.38
C MET A 216 -30.95 6.83 -12.43
N ALA A 217 -31.15 5.87 -11.52
CA ALA A 217 -30.09 5.37 -10.63
C ALA A 217 -28.88 4.86 -11.43
N LYS A 218 -29.13 4.04 -12.47
CA LYS A 218 -28.08 3.52 -13.36
C LYS A 218 -27.34 4.61 -14.13
N ARG A 219 -28.06 5.62 -14.64
CA ARG A 219 -27.45 6.75 -15.36
C ARG A 219 -26.66 7.69 -14.44
N PHE A 220 -27.07 7.82 -13.18
CA PHE A 220 -26.32 8.55 -12.15
C PHE A 220 -25.05 7.80 -11.73
N GLU A 221 -25.13 6.47 -11.60
CA GLU A 221 -23.96 5.60 -11.35
C GLU A 221 -22.94 5.70 -12.49
N GLU A 222 -23.39 5.67 -13.75
CA GLU A 222 -22.56 5.92 -14.94
C GLU A 222 -21.93 7.32 -14.95
N SER A 223 -22.66 8.35 -14.51
CA SER A 223 -22.13 9.72 -14.42
C SER A 223 -21.10 9.89 -13.30
N PHE A 224 -21.16 9.05 -12.26
CA PHE A 224 -20.18 9.01 -11.17
C PHE A 224 -18.83 8.45 -11.63
N LYS A 225 -18.85 7.45 -12.50
CA LYS A 225 -17.64 6.82 -13.06
C LYS A 225 -16.74 7.82 -13.78
N LEU A 226 -17.31 8.88 -14.37
CA LEU A 226 -16.56 9.94 -15.06
C LEU A 226 -15.75 10.86 -14.13
N ILE A 227 -16.06 10.89 -12.83
CA ILE A 227 -15.44 11.80 -11.84
C ILE A 227 -14.49 11.03 -10.90
N THR A 228 -14.64 9.72 -10.79
CA THR A 228 -13.76 8.88 -9.96
C THR A 228 -12.53 8.39 -10.74
N PRO A 229 -11.41 8.11 -10.04
CA PRO A 229 -10.20 7.58 -10.67
C PRO A 229 -10.40 6.21 -11.35
N GLY A 230 -11.53 5.55 -11.08
CA GLY A 230 -11.88 4.23 -11.57
C GLY A 230 -11.95 4.11 -13.08
N LEU A 231 -12.31 5.18 -13.82
CA LEU A 231 -12.47 5.12 -15.28
C LEU A 231 -11.22 4.57 -15.98
N LEU A 232 -10.02 4.97 -15.54
CA LEU A 232 -8.77 4.46 -16.12
C LEU A 232 -8.67 2.94 -16.00
N PHE A 233 -8.98 2.39 -14.83
CA PHE A 233 -8.89 0.96 -14.57
C PHE A 233 -10.01 0.19 -15.28
N GLU A 234 -11.22 0.76 -15.32
CA GLU A 234 -12.37 0.18 -16.01
C GLU A 234 -12.17 0.11 -17.52
N GLU A 235 -11.58 1.14 -18.15
CA GLU A 235 -11.23 1.15 -19.57
C GLU A 235 -10.11 0.15 -19.90
N LEU A 236 -9.18 -0.09 -18.96
CA LEU A 236 -8.24 -1.20 -19.05
C LEU A 236 -8.90 -2.55 -18.81
N GLY A 237 -10.17 -2.59 -18.41
CA GLY A 237 -10.95 -3.81 -18.23
C GLY A 237 -10.89 -4.41 -16.83
N LEU A 238 -10.44 -3.67 -15.82
CA LEU A 238 -10.45 -4.09 -14.42
C LEU A 238 -11.70 -3.55 -13.70
N GLU A 239 -12.21 -4.30 -12.74
CA GLU A 239 -13.21 -3.77 -11.81
C GLU A 239 -12.52 -2.78 -10.84
N TYR A 240 -13.27 -1.81 -10.33
CA TYR A 240 -12.72 -0.79 -9.43
C TYR A 240 -13.62 -0.55 -8.21
N ILE A 241 -13.01 -0.47 -7.02
CA ILE A 241 -13.68 -0.15 -5.76
C ILE A 241 -12.92 0.98 -5.07
N GLY A 242 -13.56 2.12 -4.81
CA GLY A 242 -13.02 3.21 -4.01
C GLY A 242 -13.19 4.61 -4.60
N PRO A 243 -12.49 5.63 -4.07
CA PRO A 243 -11.58 5.53 -2.93
C PRO A 243 -12.32 5.21 -1.62
N ILE A 244 -11.71 4.35 -0.78
CA ILE A 244 -12.17 4.04 0.59
C ILE A 244 -11.17 4.57 1.63
N ASP A 245 -11.62 4.71 2.89
CA ASP A 245 -10.69 5.03 3.99
C ASP A 245 -9.82 3.81 4.33
N GLY A 246 -8.52 3.90 4.02
CA GLY A 246 -7.53 2.86 4.25
C GLY A 246 -7.14 2.65 5.71
N HIS A 247 -7.74 3.40 6.65
CA HIS A 247 -7.67 3.16 8.09
C HIS A 247 -9.00 2.71 8.71
N ASN A 248 -10.05 2.56 7.90
CA ASN A 248 -11.32 1.97 8.34
C ASN A 248 -11.34 0.48 8.00
N LEU A 249 -11.00 -0.37 8.97
CA LEU A 249 -10.99 -1.83 8.80
C LEU A 249 -12.31 -2.39 8.25
N GLY A 250 -13.46 -1.83 8.66
CA GLY A 250 -14.77 -2.27 8.17
C GLY A 250 -14.93 -2.05 6.67
N GLU A 251 -14.56 -0.86 6.17
CA GLU A 251 -14.60 -0.54 4.73
C GLU A 251 -13.64 -1.42 3.92
N ILE A 252 -12.40 -1.60 4.41
CA ILE A 252 -11.37 -2.39 3.71
C ILE A 252 -11.78 -3.85 3.63
N ILE A 253 -12.26 -4.44 4.74
CA ILE A 253 -12.72 -5.83 4.78
C ILE A 253 -13.90 -6.04 3.84
N SER A 254 -14.86 -5.09 3.83
CA SER A 254 -16.02 -5.15 2.93
C SER A 254 -15.59 -5.13 1.46
N ALA A 255 -14.70 -4.20 1.09
CA ALA A 255 -14.18 -4.08 -0.27
C ALA A 255 -13.41 -5.33 -0.72
N LEU A 256 -12.53 -5.87 0.14
CA LEU A 256 -11.77 -7.09 -0.16
C LEU A 256 -12.69 -8.31 -0.33
N LYS A 257 -13.72 -8.46 0.51
CA LYS A 257 -14.72 -9.54 0.37
C LYS A 257 -15.50 -9.40 -0.93
N GLN A 258 -15.88 -8.16 -1.30
CA GLN A 258 -16.57 -7.88 -2.56
C GLN A 258 -15.68 -8.25 -3.76
N ALA A 259 -14.44 -7.79 -3.79
CA ALA A 259 -13.47 -8.10 -4.85
C ALA A 259 -13.21 -9.61 -4.97
N LYS A 260 -13.06 -10.31 -3.82
CA LYS A 260 -12.92 -11.77 -3.78
C LYS A 260 -14.13 -12.49 -4.39
N ALA A 261 -15.35 -12.02 -4.11
CA ALA A 261 -16.57 -12.63 -4.63
C ALA A 261 -16.75 -12.42 -6.15
N MET A 262 -16.22 -11.33 -6.71
CA MET A 262 -16.35 -11.02 -8.14
C MET A 262 -15.65 -12.04 -9.06
N GLN A 263 -14.59 -12.70 -8.60
CA GLN A 263 -13.77 -13.62 -9.41
C GLN A 263 -13.28 -12.97 -10.71
N LYS A 264 -12.86 -11.70 -10.63
CA LYS A 264 -12.37 -10.86 -11.73
C LYS A 264 -11.16 -10.04 -11.25
N PRO A 265 -10.35 -9.47 -12.15
CA PRO A 265 -9.31 -8.53 -11.74
C PRO A 265 -9.95 -7.26 -11.20
N CYS A 266 -9.62 -6.90 -9.97
CA CYS A 266 -10.22 -5.77 -9.26
C CYS A 266 -9.16 -4.91 -8.58
N VAL A 267 -9.24 -3.60 -8.79
CA VAL A 267 -8.44 -2.59 -8.10
C VAL A 267 -9.27 -2.01 -6.95
N ILE A 268 -8.77 -2.14 -5.73
CA ILE A 268 -9.30 -1.46 -4.56
C ILE A 268 -8.40 -0.27 -4.27
N HIS A 269 -8.94 0.93 -4.37
CA HIS A 269 -8.23 2.17 -4.06
C HIS A 269 -8.48 2.57 -2.60
N ALA A 270 -7.46 2.41 -1.76
CA ALA A 270 -7.51 2.76 -0.34
C ALA A 270 -6.62 3.96 -0.04
N GLN A 271 -7.18 4.96 0.63
CA GLN A 271 -6.47 6.19 1.01
C GLN A 271 -5.88 6.05 2.41
N THR A 272 -4.56 6.20 2.54
CA THR A 272 -3.87 6.09 3.84
C THR A 272 -3.07 7.33 4.18
N ILE A 273 -2.70 7.43 5.46
CA ILE A 273 -1.80 8.43 6.00
C ILE A 273 -0.46 7.73 6.25
N LYS A 274 0.57 8.18 5.53
CA LYS A 274 1.94 7.75 5.77
C LYS A 274 2.33 8.08 7.22
N GLY A 275 2.89 7.12 7.95
CA GLY A 275 3.27 7.29 9.36
C GLY A 275 2.12 7.19 10.37
N LYS A 276 0.93 6.74 9.97
CA LYS A 276 -0.27 6.65 10.83
C LYS A 276 0.02 6.06 12.21
N GLY A 277 -0.43 6.74 13.26
CA GLY A 277 -0.30 6.35 14.66
C GLY A 277 1.02 6.77 15.32
N TYR A 278 1.93 7.42 14.60
CA TYR A 278 3.12 8.05 15.18
C TYR A 278 3.17 9.52 14.79
N ALA A 279 2.72 10.40 15.69
CA ALA A 279 2.49 11.82 15.41
C ALA A 279 3.69 12.54 14.77
N LEU A 280 4.92 12.16 15.13
CA LEU A 280 6.13 12.73 14.56
C LEU A 280 6.34 12.36 13.08
N ALA A 281 5.81 11.21 12.64
CA ALA A 281 5.92 10.68 11.30
C ALA A 281 4.66 10.82 10.43
N GLU A 282 3.51 11.17 11.01
CA GLU A 282 2.26 11.30 10.27
C GLU A 282 2.33 12.41 9.21
N GLY A 283 1.88 12.07 7.99
CA GLY A 283 1.79 13.00 6.87
C GLY A 283 2.99 12.96 5.94
N LYS A 284 3.32 14.10 5.32
CA LYS A 284 4.23 14.18 4.17
C LYS A 284 5.69 14.38 4.57
N HIS A 285 6.13 13.68 5.61
CA HIS A 285 7.49 13.81 6.16
C HIS A 285 8.45 12.78 5.56
N ALA A 286 9.17 13.15 4.51
CA ALA A 286 10.12 12.27 3.81
C ALA A 286 11.16 11.64 4.75
N LYS A 287 11.57 12.36 5.82
CA LYS A 287 12.56 11.89 6.80
C LYS A 287 12.18 10.58 7.51
N TRP A 288 10.90 10.23 7.56
CA TRP A 288 10.40 9.03 8.23
C TRP A 288 10.14 7.86 7.26
N HIS A 289 10.50 7.98 5.98
CA HIS A 289 10.37 6.89 5.03
C HIS A 289 11.29 5.72 5.40
N GLY A 290 12.60 5.98 5.48
CA GLY A 290 13.60 5.07 6.01
C GLY A 290 14.40 5.78 7.09
N VAL A 291 14.53 5.17 8.26
CA VAL A 291 15.19 5.77 9.43
C VAL A 291 16.31 4.88 9.95
N GLY A 292 17.33 5.52 10.54
CA GLY A 292 18.26 4.84 11.45
C GLY A 292 17.64 4.67 12.83
N ALA A 293 18.44 4.29 13.83
CA ALA A 293 17.97 4.26 15.22
C ALA A 293 17.57 5.67 15.70
N PHE A 294 16.49 5.76 16.47
CA PHE A 294 15.94 7.01 16.99
C PHE A 294 15.27 6.80 18.35
N ASP A 295 15.17 7.86 19.14
CA ASP A 295 14.38 7.88 20.37
C ASP A 295 12.89 8.05 20.03
N ILE A 296 12.03 7.19 20.59
CA ILE A 296 10.62 7.12 20.19
C ILE A 296 9.86 8.40 20.55
N ASP A 297 10.14 8.99 21.73
CA ASP A 297 9.38 10.12 22.26
C ASP A 297 9.79 11.44 21.59
N SER A 298 11.09 11.66 21.43
CA SER A 298 11.64 12.89 20.81
C SER A 298 11.74 12.81 19.29
N GLY A 299 11.85 11.60 18.73
CA GLY A 299 12.14 11.35 17.32
C GLY A 299 13.57 11.70 16.90
N GLU A 300 14.45 12.01 17.85
CA GLU A 300 15.85 12.34 17.56
C GLU A 300 16.65 11.09 17.19
N SER A 301 17.48 11.20 16.16
CA SER A 301 18.35 10.09 15.77
C SER A 301 19.40 9.86 16.85
N VAL A 302 19.61 8.58 17.20
CA VAL A 302 20.69 8.16 18.10
C VAL A 302 22.01 8.36 17.33
N LYS A 303 22.61 9.54 17.48
CA LYS A 303 23.81 9.97 16.75
C LYS A 303 24.87 8.87 16.72
N LYS A 304 25.20 8.36 15.53
CA LYS A 304 26.56 7.88 15.28
C LYS A 304 27.39 9.10 14.93
N SER A 305 28.41 9.40 15.73
CA SER A 305 29.38 10.46 15.48
C SER A 305 30.24 10.11 14.27
N ASP A 306 29.68 10.14 13.07
CA ASP A 306 30.51 10.06 11.86
C ASP A 306 30.58 11.46 11.23
N THR A 307 31.75 12.07 11.36
CA THR A 307 32.05 13.42 10.85
C THR A 307 32.39 13.41 9.36
N LYS A 308 32.37 12.23 8.72
CA LYS A 308 32.70 12.07 7.31
C LYS A 308 31.48 12.36 6.44
N LYS A 309 31.70 13.14 5.38
CA LYS A 309 30.68 13.41 4.37
C LYS A 309 30.29 12.12 3.65
N SER A 310 29.01 11.97 3.37
CA SER A 310 28.53 10.83 2.58
C SER A 310 28.97 10.96 1.12
N ALA A 311 29.04 9.84 0.40
CA ALA A 311 29.32 9.86 -1.04
C ALA A 311 28.30 10.74 -1.80
N THR A 312 27.03 10.70 -1.39
CA THR A 312 25.97 11.56 -1.94
C THR A 312 26.23 13.04 -1.67
N GLU A 313 26.65 13.43 -0.47
CA GLU A 313 27.01 14.82 -0.17
C GLU A 313 28.18 15.32 -1.01
N ILE A 314 29.20 14.48 -1.20
CA ILE A 314 30.35 14.80 -2.05
C ILE A 314 29.89 14.95 -3.50
N PHE A 315 29.09 14.01 -4.02
CA PHE A 315 28.51 14.06 -5.36
C PHE A 315 27.68 15.32 -5.56
N SER A 316 26.70 15.58 -4.68
CA SER A 316 25.79 16.73 -4.80
C SER A 316 26.54 18.05 -4.74
N LYS A 317 27.55 18.18 -3.87
CA LYS A 317 28.38 19.39 -3.82
C LYS A 317 29.08 19.63 -5.15
N ASN A 318 29.76 18.62 -5.69
CA ASN A 318 30.50 18.77 -6.95
C ASN A 318 29.56 19.01 -8.14
N LEU A 319 28.39 18.35 -8.17
CA LEU A 319 27.39 18.57 -9.20
C LEU A 319 26.87 20.02 -9.18
N LEU A 320 26.56 20.56 -7.99
CA LEU A 320 26.12 21.95 -7.84
C LEU A 320 27.22 22.95 -8.23
N ASP A 321 28.47 22.68 -7.85
CA ASP A 321 29.61 23.51 -8.25
C ASP A 321 29.78 23.55 -9.78
N LEU A 322 29.58 22.43 -10.47
CA LEU A 322 29.60 22.37 -11.94
C LEU A 322 28.39 23.07 -12.54
N ALA A 323 27.18 22.82 -12.04
CA ALA A 323 25.95 23.43 -12.54
C ALA A 323 25.94 24.96 -12.37
N SER A 324 26.68 25.49 -11.39
CA SER A 324 26.87 26.95 -11.23
C SER A 324 27.74 27.60 -12.31
N LYS A 325 28.53 26.79 -13.05
CA LYS A 325 29.50 27.26 -14.06
C LYS A 325 29.05 26.98 -15.49
N TYR A 326 28.18 26.00 -15.68
CA TYR A 326 27.80 25.48 -16.98
C TYR A 326 26.28 25.41 -17.09
N GLU A 327 25.71 26.22 -18.00
CA GLU A 327 24.26 26.30 -18.22
C GLU A 327 23.68 25.05 -18.93
N ASN A 328 24.53 24.20 -19.50
CA ASN A 328 24.13 23.00 -20.23
C ASN A 328 24.08 21.72 -19.37
N ILE A 329 24.14 21.85 -18.04
CA ILE A 329 24.04 20.71 -17.11
C ILE A 329 22.58 20.52 -16.71
N VAL A 330 22.04 19.33 -16.96
CA VAL A 330 20.67 18.94 -16.59
C VAL A 330 20.73 17.76 -15.62
N GLY A 331 20.12 17.94 -14.43
CA GLY A 331 19.95 16.87 -13.45
C GLY A 331 18.68 16.07 -13.73
N VAL A 332 18.80 14.74 -13.79
CA VAL A 332 17.66 13.82 -13.94
C VAL A 332 17.70 12.83 -12.79
N THR A 333 16.59 12.65 -12.10
CA THR A 333 16.43 11.66 -11.03
C THR A 333 15.15 10.86 -11.20
N ALA A 334 15.23 9.55 -10.99
CA ALA A 334 14.10 8.64 -11.02
C ALA A 334 13.50 8.50 -9.61
N ALA A 335 12.77 9.53 -9.18
CA ALA A 335 12.13 9.61 -7.85
C ALA A 335 13.08 9.46 -6.64
N MET A 336 14.38 9.72 -6.82
CA MET A 336 15.42 9.71 -5.80
C MET A 336 16.08 11.10 -5.69
N PRO A 337 15.34 12.15 -5.28
CA PRO A 337 15.83 13.53 -5.27
C PRO A 337 16.85 13.82 -4.16
#